data_AF-A0A8J7QLE7-F1
#
_entry.id   AF-A0A8J7QLE7-F1
#
_cell.length_a   1.000
_cell.length_b   1.000
_cell.length_c   1.000
_cell.angle_alpha   90.00
_cell.angle_beta   90.00
_cell.angle_gamma   90.00
#
_symmetry.space_group_name_H-M   'P 1'
#
loop_
_entity.id
_entity.type
_entity.pdbx_description
1 polymer ?
#
loop_
_entity_poly.entity_id
_entity_poly.type
_entity_poly.pdbx_seq_one_letter_code
_entity_poly.pdbx_strand_id
1 'polypeptide(L)'
;MKKIIAFAIAAIVSLGAAAQDIYVGGSIGAWRNGTDHVTTMGILPEIGYNLSDKTAIGTTIGWSYYHDSSKVTTNLFQIEPYYRYSFFKSGIVSLFVDGTAGVGVGRTSYDGENGKAAVTWEIGLKPGISVALSEKCSVVAHVGMLGYQGANHAAKDGGADEGWGLRLSGNNLTFGFYYTF
;
A
#
# COMPACT_ATOMS: atom_id res chain seq x y z
N MET A 1 15.74 12.36 -5.63
CA MET A 1 14.38 11.79 -5.62
C MET A 1 13.86 11.46 -7.03
N LYS A 2 13.77 12.41 -7.98
CA LYS A 2 13.30 12.12 -9.37
C LYS A 2 14.01 10.97 -10.11
N LYS A 3 15.33 10.81 -9.90
CA LYS A 3 16.12 9.73 -10.52
C LYS A 3 15.83 8.34 -9.93
N ILE A 4 15.46 8.28 -8.64
CA ILE A 4 15.14 7.01 -7.96
C ILE A 4 13.76 6.51 -8.40
N ILE A 5 12.79 7.42 -8.51
CA ILE A 5 11.44 7.11 -9.02
C ILE A 5 11.53 6.64 -10.49
N ALA A 6 12.28 7.36 -11.34
CA ALA A 6 12.49 6.95 -12.73
C ALA A 6 13.19 5.58 -12.85
N PHE A 7 14.15 5.30 -11.96
CA PHE A 7 14.83 4.00 -11.92
C PHE A 7 13.91 2.88 -11.44
N ALA A 8 13.06 3.12 -10.44
CA ALA A 8 12.06 2.17 -9.99
C ALA A 8 11.06 1.85 -11.12
N ILE A 9 10.55 2.87 -11.82
CA ILE A 9 9.66 2.69 -12.97
C ILE A 9 10.38 1.92 -14.09
N ALA A 10 11.63 2.26 -14.41
CA ALA A 10 12.39 1.56 -15.46
C ALA A 10 12.69 0.09 -15.10
N ALA A 11 13.03 -0.20 -13.83
CA ALA A 11 13.22 -1.55 -13.34
C ALA A 11 11.93 -2.38 -13.46
N ILE A 12 10.80 -1.80 -13.04
CA ILE A 12 9.47 -2.39 -13.15
C ILE A 12 9.12 -2.71 -14.61
N VAL A 13 9.35 -1.77 -15.54
CA VAL A 13 9.12 -1.98 -16.98
C VAL A 13 10.04 -3.06 -17.56
N SER A 14 11.30 -3.10 -17.14
CA SER A 14 12.28 -4.08 -17.65
C SER A 14 11.98 -5.53 -17.22
N LEU A 15 11.42 -5.72 -16.03
CA LEU A 15 11.04 -7.04 -15.53
C LEU A 15 9.77 -7.56 -16.22
N GLY A 16 8.81 -6.68 -16.53
CA GLY A 16 7.57 -7.04 -17.22
C GLY A 16 7.73 -7.51 -18.67
N ALA A 17 8.83 -7.16 -19.35
CA ALA A 17 9.04 -7.52 -20.76
C ALA A 17 9.34 -9.02 -20.99
N ALA A 18 9.68 -9.79 -19.95
CA ALA A 18 10.11 -11.18 -20.07
C ALA A 18 9.07 -12.21 -19.57
N ALA A 19 8.01 -11.79 -18.88
CA ALA A 19 7.02 -12.70 -18.31
C ALA A 19 5.59 -12.14 -18.44
N GLN A 20 4.74 -12.89 -19.18
CA GLN A 20 3.34 -12.55 -19.48
C GLN A 20 2.44 -12.48 -18.22
N ASP A 21 2.93 -12.97 -17.08
CA ASP A 21 2.16 -13.05 -15.84
C ASP A 21 2.55 -12.00 -14.80
N ILE A 22 3.47 -11.09 -15.13
CA ILE A 22 3.81 -9.96 -14.28
C ILE A 22 2.74 -8.87 -14.41
N TYR A 23 2.32 -8.33 -13.28
CA TYR A 23 1.57 -7.08 -13.23
C TYR A 23 2.28 -6.05 -12.39
N VAL A 24 2.05 -4.80 -12.75
CA VAL A 24 2.65 -3.64 -12.11
C VAL A 24 1.57 -2.59 -11.92
N GLY A 25 1.70 -1.80 -10.87
CA GLY A 25 0.66 -0.84 -10.56
C GLY A 25 0.91 -0.14 -9.25
N GLY A 26 -0.18 0.11 -8.53
CA GLY A 26 -0.14 0.66 -7.19
C GLY A 26 -1.19 1.74 -6.98
N SER A 27 -1.06 2.44 -5.85
CA SER A 27 -1.97 3.50 -5.45
C SER A 27 -1.24 4.82 -5.16
N ILE A 28 -1.95 5.92 -5.36
CA ILE A 28 -1.50 7.27 -4.98
C ILE A 28 -2.66 7.96 -4.25
N GLY A 29 -2.34 8.69 -3.19
CA GLY A 29 -3.31 9.43 -2.42
C GLY A 29 -2.71 10.69 -1.81
N ALA A 30 -3.51 11.74 -1.73
CA ALA A 30 -3.19 12.95 -0.99
C ALA A 30 -4.48 13.54 -0.40
N TRP A 31 -4.45 13.93 0.87
CA TRP A 31 -5.60 14.48 1.57
C TRP A 31 -5.17 15.60 2.52
N ARG A 32 -6.02 16.63 2.65
CA ARG A 32 -5.87 17.72 3.62
C ARG A 32 -7.19 17.94 4.34
N ASN A 33 -7.19 17.71 5.65
CA ASN A 33 -8.26 18.18 6.52
C ASN A 33 -7.96 19.62 6.93
N GLY A 34 -8.81 20.56 6.50
CA GLY A 34 -8.64 21.99 6.77
C GLY A 34 -8.97 22.39 8.22
N THR A 35 -9.85 21.64 8.89
CA THR A 35 -10.25 21.93 10.28
C THR A 35 -9.18 21.44 11.26
N ASP A 36 -8.78 20.18 11.14
CA ASP A 36 -7.78 19.56 12.03
C ASP A 36 -6.34 19.84 11.58
N HIS A 37 -6.17 20.53 10.45
CA HIS A 37 -4.88 20.86 9.84
C HIS A 37 -3.97 19.63 9.61
N VAL A 38 -4.57 18.48 9.32
CA VAL A 38 -3.87 17.22 9.02
C VAL A 38 -3.70 17.05 7.50
N THR A 39 -2.47 16.79 7.06
CA THR A 39 -2.12 16.40 5.69
C THR A 39 -1.64 14.96 5.67
N THR A 40 -2.15 14.15 4.74
CA THR A 40 -1.61 12.82 4.44
C THR A 40 -1.29 12.71 2.96
N MET A 41 -0.22 11.99 2.63
CA MET A 41 0.11 11.63 1.25
C MET A 41 0.67 10.20 1.21
N GLY A 42 0.48 9.50 0.10
CA GLY A 42 0.97 8.15 -0.09
C GLY A 42 1.22 7.85 -1.57
N ILE A 43 2.33 7.19 -1.85
CA ILE A 43 2.66 6.63 -3.16
C ILE A 43 3.09 5.19 -2.91
N LEU A 44 2.26 4.25 -3.34
CA LEU A 44 2.37 2.83 -3.01
C LEU A 44 2.43 2.01 -4.31
N PRO A 45 3.56 2.04 -5.05
CA PRO A 45 3.74 1.20 -6.23
C PRO A 45 3.76 -0.27 -5.83
N GLU A 46 3.35 -1.11 -6.77
CA GLU A 46 3.16 -2.53 -6.57
C GLU A 46 3.68 -3.31 -7.78
N ILE A 47 4.28 -4.47 -7.50
CA ILE A 47 4.68 -5.44 -8.50
C ILE A 47 4.25 -6.83 -8.04
N GLY A 48 3.69 -7.62 -8.95
CA GLY A 48 3.28 -8.98 -8.67
C GLY A 48 3.42 -9.90 -9.87
N TYR A 49 3.26 -11.19 -9.60
CA TYR A 49 3.36 -12.29 -10.54
C TYR A 49 2.22 -13.27 -10.32
N ASN A 50 1.44 -13.54 -11.37
CA ASN A 50 0.38 -14.54 -11.35
C ASN A 50 1.01 -15.93 -11.40
N LEU A 51 0.82 -16.72 -10.35
CA LEU A 51 1.26 -18.12 -10.28
C LEU A 51 0.25 -19.06 -10.98
N SER A 52 -1.02 -18.65 -11.02
CA SER A 52 -2.11 -19.35 -11.70
C SER A 52 -3.29 -18.37 -11.89
N ASP A 53 -4.38 -18.83 -12.51
CA ASP A 53 -5.63 -18.07 -12.64
C ASP A 53 -6.24 -17.63 -11.30
N LYS A 54 -5.88 -18.27 -10.19
CA LYS A 54 -6.43 -18.00 -8.84
C LYS A 54 -5.43 -17.41 -7.87
N THR A 55 -4.13 -17.46 -8.16
CA THR A 55 -3.10 -17.19 -7.15
C THR A 55 -2.03 -16.28 -7.70
N ALA A 56 -1.61 -15.29 -6.91
CA ALA A 56 -0.48 -14.44 -7.24
C ALA A 56 0.40 -14.19 -6.02
N ILE A 57 1.65 -13.82 -6.25
CA ILE A 57 2.51 -13.23 -5.23
C ILE A 57 2.85 -11.81 -5.67
N GLY A 58 3.01 -10.90 -4.71
CA GLY A 58 3.40 -9.55 -5.03
C GLY A 58 3.92 -8.81 -3.82
N THR A 59 4.31 -7.57 -4.04
CA THR A 59 4.77 -6.69 -2.98
C THR A 59 4.49 -5.24 -3.31
N THR A 60 4.09 -4.48 -2.30
CA THR A 60 3.98 -3.02 -2.37
C THR A 60 5.24 -2.40 -1.78
N ILE A 61 5.84 -1.43 -2.48
CA ILE A 61 7.05 -0.72 -2.02
C ILE A 61 6.73 0.77 -1.93
N GLY A 62 6.21 1.19 -0.78
CA GLY A 62 5.53 2.45 -0.63
C GLY A 62 6.31 3.54 0.12
N TRP A 63 5.85 4.77 -0.05
CA TRP A 63 6.16 5.88 0.84
C TRP A 63 4.87 6.54 1.30
N SER A 64 4.82 6.91 2.58
CA SER A 64 3.72 7.65 3.18
C SER A 64 4.23 8.84 3.99
N TYR A 65 3.39 9.88 4.01
CA TYR A 65 3.65 11.15 4.69
C TYR A 65 2.44 11.55 5.53
N TYR A 66 2.74 12.05 6.72
CA TYR A 66 1.76 12.59 7.65
C TYR A 66 2.28 13.91 8.22
N HIS A 67 1.41 14.90 8.34
CA HIS A 67 1.69 16.15 9.03
C HIS A 67 0.45 16.70 9.73
N ASP A 68 0.58 17.14 10.98
CA ASP A 68 -0.54 17.63 11.79
C ASP A 68 -0.37 19.07 12.28
N SER A 69 -1.40 19.58 12.98
CA SER A 69 -1.40 20.92 13.59
C SER A 69 -0.31 21.12 14.64
N SER A 70 0.13 20.03 15.28
CA SER A 70 1.18 20.04 16.31
C SER A 70 2.58 20.05 15.71
N LYS A 71 2.68 20.23 14.38
CA LYS A 71 3.90 20.20 13.58
C LYS A 71 4.65 18.87 13.66
N VAL A 72 3.94 17.79 14.01
CA VAL A 72 4.47 16.43 13.88
C VAL A 72 4.54 16.11 12.40
N THR A 73 5.70 15.66 11.93
CA THR A 73 5.91 15.29 10.53
C THR A 73 6.52 13.92 10.44
N THR A 74 5.82 12.99 9.79
CA THR A 74 6.25 11.60 9.66
C THR A 74 6.43 11.24 8.21
N ASN A 75 7.56 10.61 7.91
CA ASN A 75 7.84 9.98 6.61
C ASN A 75 8.13 8.51 6.87
N LEU A 76 7.39 7.61 6.23
CA LEU A 76 7.60 6.17 6.31
C LEU A 76 7.83 5.62 4.91
N PHE A 77 8.86 4.80 4.79
CA PHE A 77 9.04 3.89 3.66
C PHE A 77 8.55 2.51 4.10
N GLN A 78 7.75 1.84 3.27
CA GLN A 78 7.15 0.56 3.61
C GLN A 78 7.39 -0.48 2.52
N ILE A 79 7.53 -1.72 2.94
CA ILE A 79 7.49 -2.89 2.06
C ILE A 79 6.44 -3.86 2.61
N GLU A 80 5.61 -4.35 1.71
CA GLU A 80 4.47 -5.20 2.07
C GLU A 80 4.33 -6.33 1.04
N PRO A 81 5.07 -7.44 1.19
CA PRO A 81 4.82 -8.66 0.45
C PRO A 81 3.47 -9.28 0.79
N TYR A 82 2.85 -9.89 -0.22
CA TYR A 82 1.61 -10.62 -0.06
C TYR A 82 1.52 -11.86 -0.96
N TYR A 83 0.64 -12.77 -0.55
CA TYR A 83 0.12 -13.86 -1.35
C TYR A 83 -1.38 -13.65 -1.57
N ARG A 84 -1.80 -13.59 -2.83
CA ARG A 84 -3.19 -13.35 -3.24
C ARG A 84 -3.89 -14.65 -3.58
N TYR A 85 -5.10 -14.84 -3.06
CA TYR A 85 -6.03 -15.88 -3.49
C TYR A 85 -7.34 -15.27 -4.00
N SER A 86 -7.61 -15.45 -5.29
CA SER A 86 -8.86 -15.06 -5.95
C SER A 86 -9.86 -16.21 -5.85
N PHE A 87 -10.87 -16.04 -5.00
CA PHE A 87 -11.87 -17.08 -4.73
C PHE A 87 -13.11 -16.98 -5.63
N PHE A 88 -13.30 -15.84 -6.29
CA PHE A 88 -14.42 -15.64 -7.22
C PHE A 88 -13.98 -14.81 -8.42
N LYS A 89 -14.36 -15.24 -9.62
CA LYS A 89 -14.17 -14.49 -10.87
C LYS A 89 -15.41 -14.65 -11.73
N SER A 90 -15.99 -13.53 -12.15
CA SER A 90 -17.16 -13.50 -13.04
C SER A 90 -17.05 -12.32 -14.00
N GLY A 91 -16.88 -12.60 -15.29
CA GLY A 91 -16.65 -11.59 -16.31
C GLY A 91 -15.46 -10.69 -15.96
N ILE A 92 -15.74 -9.39 -15.81
CA ILE A 92 -14.74 -8.37 -15.49
C ILE A 92 -14.46 -8.24 -13.98
N VAL A 93 -15.20 -8.93 -13.10
CA VAL A 93 -15.06 -8.78 -11.65
C VAL A 93 -14.33 -9.98 -11.06
N SER A 94 -13.35 -9.71 -10.18
CA SER A 94 -12.68 -10.70 -9.36
C SER A 94 -12.72 -10.29 -7.88
N LEU A 95 -13.01 -11.23 -6.99
CA LEU A 95 -12.88 -11.06 -5.54
C LEU A 95 -11.71 -11.90 -5.05
N PHE A 96 -10.89 -11.29 -4.20
CA PHE A 96 -9.68 -11.90 -3.72
C PHE A 96 -9.40 -11.54 -2.26
N VAL A 97 -8.47 -12.27 -1.65
CA VAL A 97 -7.91 -11.94 -0.35
C VAL A 97 -6.38 -12.03 -0.43
N ASP A 98 -5.72 -11.02 0.13
CA ASP A 98 -4.27 -10.96 0.22
C ASP A 98 -3.83 -11.30 1.64
N GLY A 99 -3.10 -12.41 1.79
CA GLY A 99 -2.33 -12.68 2.99
C GLY A 99 -1.04 -11.87 2.96
N THR A 100 -0.91 -10.90 3.85
CA THR A 100 0.12 -9.86 3.82
C THR A 100 0.96 -9.85 5.10
N ALA A 101 2.22 -9.46 4.96
CA ALA A 101 3.10 -9.11 6.08
C ALA A 101 3.93 -7.89 5.70
N GLY A 102 3.76 -6.77 6.40
CA GLY A 102 4.36 -5.49 6.05
C GLY A 102 5.27 -4.95 7.14
N VAL A 103 6.28 -4.19 6.74
CA VAL A 103 7.10 -3.37 7.63
C VAL A 103 7.28 -1.97 7.06
N GLY A 104 7.21 -0.96 7.94
CA GLY A 104 7.48 0.43 7.63
C GLY A 104 8.60 0.97 8.50
N VAL A 105 9.51 1.73 7.91
CA VAL A 105 10.62 2.40 8.60
C VAL A 105 10.75 3.84 8.14
N GLY A 106 11.07 4.73 9.07
CA GLY A 106 11.24 6.12 8.74
C GLY A 106 11.49 7.00 9.95
N ARG A 107 11.00 8.23 9.88
CA ARG A 107 11.31 9.26 10.88
C ARG A 107 10.11 10.15 11.15
N THR A 108 9.90 10.42 12.44
CA THR A 108 8.91 11.38 12.95
C THR A 108 9.66 12.55 13.57
N SER A 109 9.45 13.75 13.06
CA SER A 109 10.02 15.00 13.56
C SER A 109 8.96 15.84 14.27
N TYR A 110 9.38 16.59 15.28
CA TYR A 110 8.55 17.49 16.09
C TYR A 110 9.07 18.92 15.94
N ASP A 111 8.27 19.93 16.31
CA ASP A 111 8.63 21.34 16.18
C ASP A 111 9.98 21.64 16.87
N GLY A 112 11.00 22.00 16.08
CA GLY A 112 12.32 22.35 16.58
C GLY A 112 13.16 21.19 17.14
N GLU A 113 12.71 19.93 17.05
CA GLU A 113 13.43 18.76 17.60
C GLU A 113 14.02 17.83 16.53
N ASN A 114 15.06 17.09 16.93
CA ASN A 114 15.61 16.01 16.13
C ASN A 114 14.59 14.86 16.00
N GLY A 115 14.29 14.46 14.75
CA GLY A 115 13.31 13.41 14.53
C GLY A 115 13.73 12.05 15.10
N LYS A 116 12.76 11.29 15.60
CA LYS A 116 12.90 9.94 16.17
C LYS A 116 12.61 8.88 15.11
N ALA A 117 13.23 7.71 15.24
CA ALA A 117 12.99 6.59 14.34
C ALA A 117 11.55 6.09 14.49
N ALA A 118 10.82 5.99 13.38
CA ALA A 118 9.45 5.48 13.31
C ALA A 118 9.48 4.09 12.68
N VAL A 119 8.80 3.13 13.31
CA VAL A 119 8.72 1.75 12.82
C VAL A 119 7.27 1.25 12.94
N THR A 120 6.77 0.66 11.87
CA THR A 120 5.47 -0.02 11.82
C THR A 120 5.65 -1.45 11.32
N TRP A 121 4.72 -2.33 11.69
CA TRP A 121 4.60 -3.67 11.13
C TRP A 121 3.14 -4.08 11.05
N GLU A 122 2.84 -5.00 10.14
CA GLU A 122 1.53 -5.62 10.05
C GLU A 122 1.61 -7.06 9.56
N ILE A 123 0.59 -7.85 9.92
CA ILE A 123 0.35 -9.17 9.37
C ILE A 123 -1.15 -9.43 9.38
N GLY A 124 -1.69 -9.93 8.27
CA GLY A 124 -3.12 -10.16 8.19
C GLY A 124 -3.63 -10.53 6.81
N LEU A 125 -4.95 -10.43 6.68
CA LEU A 125 -5.70 -10.68 5.46
C LEU A 125 -6.35 -9.38 5.00
N LYS A 126 -6.14 -8.98 3.75
CA LYS A 126 -6.77 -7.81 3.13
C LYS A 126 -7.75 -8.29 2.05
N PRO A 127 -9.07 -8.25 2.29
CA PRO A 127 -10.03 -8.58 1.25
C PRO A 127 -10.05 -7.47 0.18
N GLY A 128 -10.23 -7.85 -1.08
CA GLY A 128 -10.24 -6.91 -2.18
C GLY A 128 -11.08 -7.34 -3.37
N ILE A 129 -11.32 -6.37 -4.23
CA ILE A 129 -12.05 -6.48 -5.49
C ILE A 129 -11.18 -5.95 -6.62
N SER A 130 -11.18 -6.63 -7.75
CA SER A 130 -10.58 -6.17 -8.99
C SER A 130 -11.64 -6.10 -10.09
N VAL A 131 -11.59 -5.04 -10.88
CA VAL A 131 -12.44 -4.82 -12.05
C VAL A 131 -11.55 -4.64 -13.27
N ALA A 132 -11.64 -5.56 -14.23
CA ALA A 132 -10.93 -5.49 -15.50
C ALA A 132 -11.55 -4.39 -16.38
N LEU A 133 -10.73 -3.42 -16.77
CA LEU A 133 -11.08 -2.38 -17.74
C LEU A 133 -10.76 -2.83 -19.18
N SER A 134 -9.75 -3.69 -19.34
CA SER A 134 -9.34 -4.32 -20.59
C SER A 134 -8.62 -5.65 -20.30
N GLU A 135 -8.07 -6.30 -21.32
CA GLU A 135 -7.22 -7.49 -21.15
C GLU A 135 -5.97 -7.24 -20.31
N LYS A 136 -5.47 -5.99 -20.27
CA LYS A 136 -4.24 -5.62 -19.56
C LYS A 136 -4.45 -4.72 -18.36
N CYS A 137 -5.52 -3.94 -18.35
CA CYS A 137 -5.75 -2.90 -17.34
C CYS A 137 -6.83 -3.33 -16.36
N SER A 138 -6.58 -3.19 -15.06
CA SER A 138 -7.58 -3.38 -14.02
C SER A 138 -7.51 -2.32 -12.94
N VAL A 139 -8.66 -2.03 -12.33
CA VAL A 139 -8.75 -1.25 -11.09
C VAL A 139 -8.87 -2.24 -9.95
N VAL A 140 -8.14 -1.99 -8.88
CA VAL A 140 -8.11 -2.85 -7.69
C VAL A 140 -8.46 -2.02 -6.47
N ALA A 141 -9.24 -2.58 -5.57
CA ALA A 141 -9.49 -1.97 -4.27
C ALA A 141 -9.40 -2.99 -3.14
N HIS A 142 -8.79 -2.59 -2.04
CA HIS A 142 -8.79 -3.33 -0.78
C HIS A 142 -9.72 -2.67 0.21
N VAL A 143 -10.47 -3.48 0.95
CA VAL A 143 -11.45 -3.02 1.94
C VAL A 143 -10.94 -3.40 3.33
N GLY A 144 -10.07 -2.56 3.88
CA GLY A 144 -9.53 -2.74 5.22
C GLY A 144 -8.74 -4.04 5.40
N MET A 145 -8.78 -4.61 6.62
CA MET A 145 -8.01 -5.80 6.96
C MET A 145 -8.57 -6.60 8.14
N LEU A 146 -8.19 -7.87 8.22
CA LEU A 146 -8.26 -8.71 9.41
C LEU A 146 -6.83 -9.08 9.82
N GLY A 147 -6.36 -8.63 10.98
CA GLY A 147 -4.98 -8.94 11.38
C GLY A 147 -4.48 -8.16 12.58
N TYR A 148 -3.17 -8.04 12.66
CA TYR A 148 -2.43 -7.30 13.68
C TYR A 148 -1.62 -6.20 13.02
N GLN A 149 -1.59 -5.03 13.67
CA GLN A 149 -0.76 -3.90 13.30
C GLN A 149 -0.04 -3.41 14.56
N GLY A 150 1.21 -3.01 14.41
CA GLY A 150 1.98 -2.43 15.50
C GLY A 150 2.82 -1.25 15.03
N ALA A 151 3.00 -0.31 15.95
CA ALA A 151 3.74 0.92 15.70
C ALA A 151 4.47 1.35 16.98
N ASN A 152 5.71 1.80 16.83
CA ASN A 152 6.41 2.39 17.97
C ASN A 152 5.84 3.79 18.30
N HIS A 153 6.22 4.36 19.44
CA HIS A 153 5.70 5.67 19.88
C HIS A 153 5.82 6.76 18.81
N ALA A 154 6.99 6.89 18.17
CA ALA A 154 7.20 7.88 17.13
C ALA A 154 6.30 7.67 15.90
N ALA A 155 6.06 6.43 15.48
CA ALA A 155 5.14 6.14 14.38
C ALA A 155 3.68 6.46 14.77
N LYS A 156 3.27 6.16 16.01
CA LYS A 156 1.92 6.47 16.52
C LYS A 156 1.65 7.96 16.61
N ASP A 157 2.65 8.75 17.02
CA ASP A 157 2.56 10.22 16.96
C ASP A 157 2.37 10.72 15.52
N GLY A 158 2.83 9.94 14.53
CA GLY A 158 2.60 10.14 13.10
C GLY A 158 1.29 9.56 12.55
N GLY A 159 0.33 9.21 13.39
CA GLY A 159 -0.96 8.65 12.99
C GLY A 159 -0.94 7.17 12.58
N ALA A 160 0.15 6.44 12.84
CA ALA A 160 0.15 4.99 12.64
C ALA A 160 -0.72 4.29 13.68
N ASP A 161 -1.48 3.28 13.24
CA ASP A 161 -2.34 2.49 14.10
C ASP A 161 -1.56 1.34 14.79
N GLU A 162 -2.05 0.92 15.95
CA GLU A 162 -1.63 -0.28 16.67
C GLU A 162 -2.89 -1.01 17.18
N GLY A 163 -2.96 -2.32 16.97
CA GLY A 163 -4.10 -3.11 17.40
C GLY A 163 -4.28 -4.40 16.62
N TRP A 164 -5.39 -5.08 16.88
CA TRP A 164 -5.75 -6.31 16.19
C TRP A 164 -7.26 -6.45 16.02
N GLY A 165 -7.68 -7.19 14.99
CA GLY A 165 -9.08 -7.49 14.74
C GLY A 165 -9.49 -7.31 13.28
N LEU A 166 -10.80 -7.25 13.06
CA LEU A 166 -11.40 -6.98 11.75
C LEU A 166 -11.73 -5.50 11.62
N ARG A 167 -11.06 -4.81 10.69
CA ARG A 167 -11.27 -3.40 10.40
C ARG A 167 -11.78 -3.24 8.98
N LEU A 168 -13.11 -3.29 8.82
CA LEU A 168 -13.79 -2.95 7.57
C LEU A 168 -14.37 -1.53 7.69
N SER A 169 -13.81 -0.59 6.93
CA SER A 169 -14.27 0.80 6.92
C SER A 169 -14.15 1.38 5.52
N GLY A 170 -15.14 2.15 5.09
CA GLY A 170 -15.08 2.93 3.85
C GLY A 170 -13.95 3.97 3.86
N ASN A 171 -13.45 4.35 5.03
CA ASN A 171 -12.29 5.24 5.17
C ASN A 171 -10.95 4.50 4.98
N ASN A 172 -10.97 3.16 4.94
CA ASN A 172 -9.80 2.31 4.74
C ASN A 172 -9.85 1.62 3.38
N LEU A 173 -10.25 2.38 2.36
CA LEU A 173 -10.25 1.94 0.97
C LEU A 173 -8.96 2.39 0.32
N THR A 174 -8.22 1.45 -0.24
CA THR A 174 -7.10 1.75 -1.14
C THR A 174 -7.57 1.48 -2.56
N PHE A 175 -7.36 2.41 -3.47
CA PHE A 175 -7.62 2.24 -4.91
C PHE A 175 -6.30 2.19 -5.66
N GLY A 176 -6.10 1.11 -6.40
CA GLY A 176 -4.94 0.91 -7.25
C GLY A 176 -5.32 0.68 -8.71
N PHE A 177 -4.35 0.91 -9.59
CA PHE A 177 -4.45 0.58 -11.02
C PHE A 177 -3.34 -0.41 -11.35
N TYR A 178 -3.68 -1.52 -12.00
CA TYR A 178 -2.72 -2.53 -12.46
C TYR A 178 -2.68 -2.62 -13.98
N TYR A 179 -1.47 -2.83 -14.50
CA TYR A 179 -1.18 -3.21 -15.87
C TYR A 179 -0.48 -4.58 -15.86
N THR A 180 -1.05 -5.56 -16.57
CA THR A 180 -0.47 -6.91 -16.76
C THR A 180 0.19 -7.00 -18.14
N PHE A 181 1.39 -7.56 -18.23
CA PHE A 181 2.23 -7.52 -19.42
C PHE A 181 1.82 -8.50 -20.52
#